data_AF-A0A9W6DTU1-F1
#
_entry.id   AF-A0A9W6DTU1-F1
#
_cell.length_a   1.000
_cell.length_b   1.000
_cell.length_c   1.000
_cell.angle_alpha   90.00
_cell.angle_beta   90.00
_cell.angle_gamma   90.00
#
_symmetry.space_group_name_H-M   'P 1'
#
loop_
_entity.id
_entity.type
_entity.pdbx_description
1 polymer ?
#
loop_
_entity_poly.entity_id
_entity_poly.type
_entity_poly.pdbx_seq_one_letter_code
_entity_poly.pdbx_strand_id
1 'polypeptide(L)'
;MTETHYALSMITKAGVPASKVMVGMARYGRSFQMTEAGCWGANCTFTGPNSGATPGECTQTAGYISNYEINEILSAADDTDLYSVTVETYVSEGDILVYNSTQWISYMTDDTYKTRLAYYQGLNFGGTSDWALDLAEDWETGVASDGNETADATPPCDLSLTFDTLDALAAVATSYDPYCAQIYAVDTLGSELAVAQVNYTAVDTDYDDYFGYYVDYIKEMVPSVLNSYMDDVNGPGNQYFDCTWNRDGVNTTTQTCPFPDIELGEGSYKLYFTLVNGTGFYDDLATNYGIDASWVTFGEVNKSDGCTNTVELEEGCQLGTRTWYGFPQAASNIVVPNPKDVVTAAGANMTSLMDQVQETSIDLLLAQWDGSALDAAQVLAMPVALVQQAITSMAQVKAIGKAEEEAQKKELILTIVTAVLAVVPLVGDASLAAAGLEDVARAVALIGETTNAAFDLYTIVSDPASAPMAILGMMLGSAALGRDSQSFAKMGKLRREMSEDALSDMGEVFTEKNALMNTIVRSCTA
;
A
#
# COMPACT_ATOMS: atom_id res chain seq x y z
N MET A 1 32.11 -24.16 23.96
CA MET A 1 33.30 -23.40 24.37
C MET A 1 34.64 -24.07 24.05
N THR A 2 34.71 -25.33 23.61
CA THR A 2 35.98 -26.06 23.48
C THR A 2 36.94 -25.42 22.45
N GLU A 3 36.46 -25.09 21.25
CA GLU A 3 37.26 -24.46 20.20
C GLU A 3 37.73 -23.04 20.54
N THR A 4 36.85 -22.23 21.13
CA THR A 4 37.18 -20.88 21.59
C THR A 4 38.29 -20.90 22.65
N HIS A 5 38.23 -21.87 23.57
CA HIS A 5 39.26 -22.05 24.59
C HIS A 5 40.62 -22.42 23.95
N TYR A 6 40.62 -23.30 22.94
CA TYR A 6 41.84 -23.63 22.21
C TYR A 6 42.44 -22.41 21.50
N ALA A 7 41.63 -21.61 20.82
CA ALA A 7 42.09 -20.38 20.16
C ALA A 7 42.76 -19.41 21.15
N LEU A 8 42.13 -19.17 22.29
CA LEU A 8 42.67 -18.31 23.35
C LEU A 8 43.95 -18.89 23.98
N SER A 9 44.00 -20.22 24.16
CA SER A 9 45.20 -20.92 24.61
C SER A 9 46.37 -20.79 23.64
N MET A 10 46.11 -20.83 22.32
CA MET A 10 47.15 -20.66 21.31
C MET A 10 47.77 -19.25 21.36
N ILE A 11 46.94 -18.21 21.44
CA ILE A 11 47.38 -16.80 21.51
C ILE A 11 48.26 -16.58 22.74
N THR A 12 47.82 -17.08 23.90
CA THR A 12 48.56 -16.94 25.16
C THR A 12 49.83 -17.78 25.19
N LYS A 13 49.81 -19.01 24.66
CA LYS A 13 51.03 -19.84 24.49
C LYS A 13 52.06 -19.24 23.54
N ALA A 14 51.64 -18.45 22.57
CA ALA A 14 52.53 -17.70 21.68
C ALA A 14 53.22 -16.51 22.38
N GLY A 15 52.93 -16.25 23.66
CA GLY A 15 53.59 -15.23 24.48
C GLY A 15 52.80 -13.93 24.62
N VAL A 16 51.57 -13.84 24.11
CA VAL A 16 50.70 -12.67 24.30
C VAL A 16 50.11 -12.70 25.72
N PRO A 17 50.32 -11.69 26.56
CA PRO A 17 49.69 -11.63 27.88
C PRO A 17 48.17 -11.59 27.77
N ALA A 18 47.46 -12.33 28.63
CA ALA A 18 45.99 -12.37 28.63
C ALA A 18 45.36 -10.97 28.72
N SER A 19 45.93 -10.08 29.54
CA SER A 19 45.49 -8.68 29.69
C SER A 19 45.61 -7.81 28.43
N LYS A 20 46.20 -8.33 27.36
CA LYS A 20 46.31 -7.67 26.04
C LYS A 20 45.39 -8.28 24.98
N VAL A 21 44.64 -9.32 25.31
CA VAL A 21 43.71 -9.98 24.39
C VAL A 21 42.29 -9.53 24.72
N MET A 22 41.62 -8.95 23.72
CA MET A 22 40.19 -8.65 23.74
C MET A 22 39.44 -9.79 23.06
N VAL A 23 38.52 -10.45 23.75
CA VAL A 23 37.83 -11.62 23.21
C VAL A 23 36.59 -11.20 22.41
N GLY A 24 36.49 -11.63 21.16
CA GLY A 24 35.37 -11.30 20.29
C GLY A 24 34.06 -11.95 20.76
N MET A 25 32.97 -11.18 20.79
CA MET A 25 31.62 -11.60 21.13
C MET A 25 30.70 -11.25 19.96
N ALA A 26 30.02 -12.25 19.39
CA ALA A 26 29.08 -12.05 18.29
C ALA A 26 27.74 -11.51 18.82
N ARG A 27 27.20 -10.50 18.14
CA ARG A 27 25.85 -9.97 18.28
C ARG A 27 24.96 -10.40 17.11
N TYR A 28 25.25 -11.56 16.55
CA TYR A 28 24.56 -12.11 15.38
C TYR A 28 24.59 -13.64 15.42
N GLY A 29 23.73 -14.26 14.61
CA GLY A 29 23.68 -15.69 14.38
C GLY A 29 24.18 -16.11 13.00
N ARG A 30 24.65 -17.36 12.91
CA ARG A 30 24.84 -18.05 11.63
C ARG A 30 23.61 -18.89 11.33
N SER A 31 23.00 -18.66 10.16
CA SER A 31 21.77 -19.33 9.75
C SER A 31 22.02 -20.40 8.68
N PHE A 32 21.18 -21.44 8.63
CA PHE A 32 21.18 -22.51 7.63
C PHE A 32 19.76 -23.02 7.39
N GLN A 33 19.45 -23.43 6.15
CA GLN A 33 18.24 -24.21 5.89
C GLN A 33 18.56 -25.70 5.97
N MET A 34 17.97 -26.37 6.95
CA MET A 34 18.08 -27.81 7.15
C MET A 34 17.45 -28.58 5.99
N THR A 35 18.04 -29.73 5.63
CA THR A 35 17.45 -30.63 4.61
C THR A 35 16.29 -31.46 5.13
N GLU A 36 16.19 -31.63 6.45
CA GLU A 36 15.20 -32.46 7.11
C GLU A 36 14.70 -31.76 8.38
N ALA A 37 13.38 -31.54 8.48
CA ALA A 37 12.77 -30.94 9.66
C ALA A 37 13.00 -31.80 10.91
N GLY A 38 13.23 -31.17 12.06
CA GLY A 38 13.51 -31.84 13.33
C GLY A 38 14.95 -32.36 13.50
N CYS A 39 15.79 -32.32 12.46
CA CYS A 39 17.22 -32.62 12.58
C CYS A 39 18.05 -31.34 12.86
N TRP A 40 18.19 -30.96 14.13
CA TRP A 40 18.87 -29.71 14.54
C TRP A 40 20.32 -29.88 15.04
N GLY A 41 20.76 -31.11 15.29
CA GLY A 41 22.07 -31.39 15.91
C GLY A 41 23.25 -31.29 14.94
N ALA A 42 24.47 -31.38 15.47
CA ALA A 42 25.72 -31.20 14.71
C ALA A 42 25.94 -32.20 13.54
N ASN A 43 25.20 -33.30 13.49
CA ASN A 43 25.27 -34.29 12.41
C ASN A 43 24.24 -34.05 11.29
N CYS A 44 23.40 -33.03 11.43
CA CYS A 44 22.35 -32.72 10.47
C CYS A 44 22.89 -31.94 9.28
N THR A 45 22.24 -32.11 8.13
CA THR A 45 22.66 -31.52 6.85
C THR A 45 21.81 -30.31 6.49
N PHE A 46 22.40 -29.37 5.75
CA PHE A 46 21.73 -28.20 5.19
C PHE A 46 21.73 -28.26 3.65
N THR A 47 20.90 -27.46 3.00
CA THR A 47 20.60 -27.49 1.55
C THR A 47 21.77 -27.06 0.62
N GLY A 48 23.01 -27.07 1.13
CA GLY A 48 24.25 -26.56 0.53
C GLY A 48 24.47 -26.72 -0.97
N PRO A 49 25.39 -25.92 -1.57
CA PRO A 49 26.65 -25.46 -0.96
C PRO A 49 26.58 -24.13 -0.21
N ASN A 50 25.56 -23.30 -0.43
CA ASN A 50 25.32 -22.08 0.34
C ASN A 50 24.44 -22.37 1.57
N SER A 51 24.30 -21.42 2.49
CA SER A 51 23.51 -21.61 3.72
C SER A 51 22.08 -22.11 3.46
N GLY A 52 21.44 -21.62 2.38
CA GLY A 52 20.05 -21.92 2.04
C GLY A 52 19.03 -21.25 2.96
N ALA A 53 19.48 -20.61 4.05
CA ALA A 53 18.61 -19.87 4.95
C ALA A 53 17.96 -18.68 4.24
N THR A 54 16.76 -18.33 4.66
CA THR A 54 16.11 -17.08 4.29
C THR A 54 17.01 -15.92 4.76
N PRO A 55 17.40 -14.98 3.88
CA PRO A 55 18.06 -13.75 4.30
C PRO A 55 17.18 -12.98 5.30
N GLY A 56 17.79 -12.40 6.34
CA GLY A 56 17.08 -11.46 7.21
C GLY A 56 16.72 -10.18 6.47
N GLU A 57 15.64 -9.51 6.88
CA GLU A 57 15.11 -8.32 6.21
C GLU A 57 16.10 -7.14 6.23
N CYS A 58 16.86 -6.99 7.31
CA CYS A 58 17.83 -5.91 7.48
C CYS A 58 19.24 -6.32 7.05
N THR A 59 19.66 -7.54 7.36
CA THR A 59 21.01 -8.01 7.01
C THR A 59 21.13 -8.48 5.57
N GLN A 60 20.02 -8.82 4.91
CA GLN A 60 19.90 -9.21 3.50
C GLN A 60 20.93 -10.26 3.03
N THR A 61 21.39 -11.11 3.96
CA THR A 61 22.48 -12.05 3.69
C THR A 61 22.12 -13.45 4.18
N ALA A 62 21.86 -14.39 3.26
CA ALA A 62 21.66 -15.80 3.63
C ALA A 62 22.88 -16.35 4.38
N GLY A 63 22.65 -16.95 5.56
CA GLY A 63 23.72 -17.47 6.42
C GLY A 63 24.23 -16.51 7.49
N TYR A 64 23.60 -15.36 7.63
CA TYR A 64 23.93 -14.33 8.61
C TYR A 64 22.64 -13.61 9.00
N ILE A 65 22.42 -13.41 10.29
CA ILE A 65 21.21 -12.75 10.80
C ILE A 65 21.56 -12.03 12.10
N SER A 66 21.13 -10.78 12.27
CA SER A 66 21.41 -9.98 13.46
C SER A 66 20.68 -10.53 14.70
N ASN A 67 21.16 -10.22 15.90
CA ASN A 67 20.40 -10.53 17.12
C ASN A 67 19.06 -9.76 17.17
N TYR A 68 18.99 -8.55 16.59
CA TYR A 68 17.73 -7.82 16.40
C TYR A 68 16.71 -8.67 15.62
N GLU A 69 17.05 -9.12 14.41
CA GLU A 69 16.16 -9.95 13.58
C GLU A 69 15.84 -11.30 14.26
N ILE A 70 16.78 -11.87 15.05
CA ILE A 70 16.51 -13.07 15.85
C ILE A 70 15.45 -12.79 16.92
N ASN A 71 15.53 -11.64 17.61
CA ASN A 71 14.57 -11.24 18.63
C ASN A 71 13.19 -10.95 18.04
N GLU A 72 13.11 -10.42 16.81
CA GLU A 72 11.85 -10.29 16.08
C GLU A 72 11.21 -11.67 15.80
N ILE A 73 12.00 -12.66 15.39
CA ILE A 73 11.52 -14.04 15.18
C ILE A 73 10.99 -14.64 16.49
N LEU A 74 11.70 -14.42 17.60
CA LEU A 74 11.27 -14.90 18.92
C LEU A 74 9.98 -14.21 19.39
N SER A 75 9.91 -12.89 19.25
CA SER A 75 8.74 -12.09 19.63
C SER A 75 7.51 -12.46 18.81
N ALA A 76 7.69 -12.67 17.50
CA ALA A 76 6.65 -13.16 16.61
C ALA A 76 6.13 -14.54 17.04
N ALA A 77 7.00 -15.43 17.53
CA ALA A 77 6.58 -16.75 17.99
C ALA A 77 5.82 -16.73 19.33
N ASP A 78 6.04 -15.70 20.17
CA ASP A 78 5.29 -15.51 21.43
C ASP A 78 3.88 -14.93 21.19
N ASP A 79 3.66 -14.27 20.06
CA ASP A 79 2.35 -13.73 19.64
C ASP A 79 1.77 -14.51 18.45
N THR A 80 1.37 -15.76 18.74
CA THR A 80 0.82 -16.69 17.74
C THR A 80 -0.50 -16.24 17.12
N ASP A 81 -1.17 -15.25 17.72
CA ASP A 81 -2.41 -14.66 17.18
C ASP A 81 -2.12 -13.65 16.06
N LEU A 82 -0.90 -13.09 16.00
CA LEU A 82 -0.44 -12.11 15.00
C LEU A 82 0.56 -12.68 13.98
N TYR A 83 1.35 -13.69 14.35
CA TYR A 83 2.38 -14.27 13.49
C TYR A 83 2.33 -15.81 13.48
N SER A 84 2.30 -16.39 12.28
CA SER A 84 2.38 -17.85 12.08
C SER A 84 3.84 -18.33 12.07
N VAL A 85 4.60 -18.00 13.11
CA VAL A 85 6.00 -18.40 13.27
C VAL A 85 6.07 -19.47 14.36
N THR A 86 6.62 -20.63 14.04
CA THR A 86 6.90 -21.66 15.04
C THR A 86 8.37 -21.64 15.39
N VAL A 87 8.69 -21.73 16.69
CA VAL A 87 10.05 -21.69 17.21
C VAL A 87 10.31 -22.88 18.13
N GLU A 88 11.49 -23.47 18.00
CA GLU A 88 12.08 -24.40 18.95
C GLU A 88 13.48 -23.94 19.33
N THR A 89 13.79 -23.92 20.62
CA THR A 89 15.11 -23.55 21.14
C THR A 89 15.83 -24.76 21.74
N TYR A 90 17.13 -24.84 21.49
CA TYR A 90 17.98 -25.93 21.97
C TYR A 90 19.27 -25.37 22.57
N VAL A 91 19.66 -25.94 23.72
CA VAL A 91 20.91 -25.56 24.40
C VAL A 91 22.02 -26.52 24.00
N SER A 92 23.13 -25.98 23.51
CA SER A 92 24.37 -26.73 23.20
C SER A 92 25.61 -25.96 23.70
N GLU A 93 26.80 -26.16 23.11
CA GLU A 93 27.96 -25.30 23.38
C GLU A 93 27.75 -23.83 22.89
N GLY A 94 26.75 -23.61 22.04
CA GLY A 94 26.09 -22.34 21.75
C GLY A 94 24.56 -22.51 21.74
N ASP A 95 23.82 -21.42 21.56
CA ASP A 95 22.36 -21.47 21.54
C ASP A 95 21.87 -21.69 20.12
N ILE A 96 20.83 -22.51 19.97
CA ILE A 96 20.24 -22.87 18.68
C ILE A 96 18.76 -22.47 18.71
N LEU A 97 18.35 -21.78 17.65
CA LEU A 97 16.97 -21.44 17.33
C LEU A 97 16.60 -22.13 16.02
N VAL A 98 15.51 -22.91 16.01
CA VAL A 98 14.91 -23.43 14.78
C VAL A 98 13.54 -22.78 14.61
N TYR A 99 13.30 -22.16 13.47
CA TYR A 99 12.01 -21.57 13.13
C TYR A 99 11.46 -22.09 11.80
N ASN A 100 10.13 -22.06 11.65
CA ASN A 100 9.42 -22.55 10.47
C ASN A 100 9.90 -23.95 10.02
N SER A 101 10.12 -24.83 11.00
CA SER A 101 10.56 -26.24 10.88
C SER A 101 11.93 -26.52 10.28
N THR A 102 12.52 -25.61 9.49
CA THR A 102 13.75 -25.87 8.72
C THR A 102 14.79 -24.75 8.74
N GLN A 103 14.44 -23.57 9.23
CA GLN A 103 15.40 -22.47 9.35
C GLN A 103 16.12 -22.59 10.69
N TRP A 104 17.42 -22.79 10.65
CA TRP A 104 18.25 -23.05 11.82
C TRP A 104 19.21 -21.90 12.03
N ILE A 105 19.35 -21.43 13.26
CA ILE A 105 20.25 -20.34 13.65
C ILE A 105 21.04 -20.80 14.85
N SER A 106 22.37 -20.62 14.84
CA SER A 106 23.16 -20.63 16.07
C SER A 106 23.65 -19.23 16.40
N TYR A 107 23.40 -18.82 17.64
CA TYR A 107 23.67 -17.49 18.16
C TYR A 107 24.06 -17.56 19.64
N MET A 108 24.19 -16.38 20.27
CA MET A 108 24.32 -16.26 21.73
C MET A 108 23.09 -15.54 22.26
N THR A 109 22.36 -16.20 23.15
CA THR A 109 21.40 -15.57 24.05
C THR A 109 22.11 -14.64 25.02
N ASP A 110 21.36 -13.75 25.67
CA ASP A 110 21.91 -12.87 26.71
C ASP A 110 22.52 -13.64 27.88
N ASP A 111 21.93 -14.76 28.29
CA ASP A 111 22.46 -15.59 29.35
C ASP A 111 23.80 -16.23 28.97
N THR A 112 23.92 -16.73 27.73
CA THR A 112 25.18 -17.24 27.20
C THR A 112 26.21 -16.13 27.05
N TYR A 113 25.81 -14.93 26.60
CA TYR A 113 26.68 -13.77 26.51
C TYR A 113 27.25 -13.40 27.90
N LYS A 114 26.38 -13.23 28.91
CA LYS A 114 26.76 -12.91 30.30
C LYS A 114 27.68 -13.97 30.90
N THR A 115 27.36 -15.24 30.67
CA THR A 115 28.19 -16.37 31.15
C THR A 115 29.58 -16.36 30.53
N ARG A 116 29.70 -16.11 29.22
CA ARG A 116 30.99 -16.03 28.52
C ARG A 116 31.79 -14.80 28.92
N LEU A 117 31.13 -13.65 29.10
CA LEU A 117 31.76 -12.44 29.61
C LEU A 117 32.42 -12.68 30.98
N ALA A 118 31.69 -13.26 31.94
CA ALA A 118 32.20 -13.61 33.25
C ALA A 118 33.36 -14.63 33.17
N TYR A 119 33.26 -15.60 32.26
CA TYR A 119 34.32 -16.58 32.02
C TYR A 119 35.62 -15.92 31.54
N TYR A 120 35.57 -14.98 30.59
CA TYR A 120 36.77 -14.29 30.10
C TYR A 120 37.37 -13.34 31.13
N GLN A 121 36.53 -12.66 31.93
CA GLN A 121 36.97 -11.88 33.08
C GLN A 121 37.73 -12.76 34.09
N GLY A 122 37.21 -13.95 34.41
CA GLY A 122 37.85 -14.91 35.31
C GLY A 122 39.21 -15.43 34.83
N LEU A 123 39.48 -15.37 33.52
CA LEU A 123 40.76 -15.74 32.91
C LEU A 123 41.76 -14.57 32.83
N ASN A 124 41.42 -13.39 33.37
CA ASN A 124 42.23 -12.17 33.32
C ASN A 124 42.53 -11.69 31.89
N PHE A 125 41.60 -11.91 30.96
CA PHE A 125 41.68 -11.29 29.63
C PHE A 125 41.47 -9.77 29.73
N GLY A 126 41.97 -9.03 28.73
CA GLY A 126 41.91 -7.56 28.72
C GLY A 126 40.49 -7.00 28.60
N GLY A 127 39.55 -7.79 28.11
CA GLY A 127 38.13 -7.47 27.95
C GLY A 127 37.50 -8.22 26.78
N THR A 128 36.36 -7.72 26.30
CA THR A 128 35.65 -8.25 25.13
C THR A 128 35.53 -7.19 24.03
N SER A 129 35.25 -7.64 22.80
CA SER A 129 34.91 -6.78 21.66
C SER A 129 33.66 -7.33 21.02
N ASP A 130 32.63 -6.49 20.89
CA ASP A 130 31.38 -6.89 20.25
C ASP A 130 31.49 -6.75 18.72
N TRP A 131 31.00 -7.76 18.01
CA TRP A 131 30.79 -7.71 16.57
C TRP A 131 29.31 -7.97 16.30
N ALA A 132 28.51 -6.96 15.99
CA ALA A 132 28.79 -5.53 16.06
C ALA A 132 27.62 -4.83 16.76
N LEU A 133 27.79 -3.55 17.10
CA LEU A 133 26.79 -2.79 17.86
C LEU A 133 25.44 -2.69 17.11
N ASP A 134 25.49 -2.56 15.79
CA ASP A 134 24.35 -2.48 14.88
C ASP A 134 23.53 -3.79 14.78
N LEU A 135 24.03 -4.89 15.36
CA LEU A 135 23.38 -6.20 15.27
C LEU A 135 22.68 -6.62 16.56
N ALA A 136 22.96 -5.94 17.68
CA ALA A 136 22.68 -6.46 19.02
C ALA A 136 21.21 -6.47 19.40
N GLU A 137 20.54 -5.34 19.35
CA GLU A 137 19.13 -5.16 19.71
C GLU A 137 18.61 -3.93 19.00
N ASP A 138 17.29 -3.75 19.09
CA ASP A 138 16.67 -2.49 18.75
C ASP A 138 17.17 -1.42 19.72
N TRP A 139 17.62 -0.30 19.18
CA TRP A 139 18.00 0.83 20.01
C TRP A 139 16.76 1.50 20.65
N GLU A 140 15.54 1.05 20.29
CA GLU A 140 14.25 1.52 20.82
C GLU A 140 14.03 1.28 22.33
N THR A 141 14.66 0.29 22.98
CA THR A 141 14.46 0.08 24.44
C THR A 141 15.46 0.81 25.33
N GLY A 142 16.50 1.40 24.76
CA GLY A 142 17.51 2.14 25.53
C GLY A 142 18.27 1.31 26.58
N VAL A 143 18.17 -0.02 26.58
CA VAL A 143 18.89 -0.89 27.51
C VAL A 143 19.96 -1.66 26.75
N ALA A 144 21.12 -1.03 26.56
CA ALA A 144 22.32 -1.86 26.51
C ALA A 144 22.38 -2.58 27.86
N SER A 145 22.04 -3.87 27.91
CA SER A 145 22.26 -4.70 29.10
C SER A 145 23.77 -4.87 29.31
N ASP A 146 24.42 -3.80 29.75
CA ASP A 146 25.76 -3.78 30.31
C ASP A 146 25.75 -4.22 31.79
N GLY A 147 24.71 -4.93 32.23
CA GLY A 147 24.66 -5.56 33.55
C GLY A 147 24.78 -4.59 34.73
N ASN A 148 24.58 -3.29 34.52
CA ASN A 148 24.56 -2.30 35.58
C ASN A 148 23.24 -1.52 35.55
N GLU A 149 22.22 -2.09 36.19
CA GLU A 149 20.99 -1.38 36.52
C GLU A 149 21.30 -0.18 37.43
N THR A 150 21.44 1.00 36.84
CA THR A 150 21.11 2.26 37.51
C THR A 150 20.46 3.21 36.53
N ALA A 151 19.17 3.45 36.77
CA ALA A 151 18.34 4.51 36.24
C ALA A 151 19.07 5.86 36.08
N ASP A 152 19.01 6.42 34.87
CA ASP A 152 18.44 7.74 34.53
C ASP A 152 18.75 8.01 33.04
N ALA A 153 18.09 7.29 32.13
CA ALA A 153 18.26 7.54 30.70
C ALA A 153 17.34 8.70 30.32
N THR A 154 17.88 9.92 30.31
CA THR A 154 17.32 10.98 29.46
C THR A 154 17.08 10.39 28.07
N PRO A 155 15.87 10.53 27.48
CA PRO A 155 15.62 10.03 26.13
C PRO A 155 16.73 10.52 25.20
N PRO A 156 17.29 9.67 24.31
CA PRO A 156 18.42 10.05 23.46
C PRO A 156 18.08 11.16 22.45
N CYS A 157 16.80 11.55 22.38
CA CYS A 157 16.25 12.51 21.43
C CYS A 157 16.20 13.93 22.00
N ASP A 158 16.58 14.90 21.17
CA ASP A 158 16.31 16.31 21.43
C ASP A 158 14.85 16.62 21.07
N LEU A 159 13.96 16.37 22.02
CA LEU A 159 12.51 16.57 21.87
C LEU A 159 12.10 18.06 21.71
N SER A 160 13.05 18.99 21.67
CA SER A 160 12.79 20.39 21.32
C SER A 160 12.84 20.66 19.81
N LEU A 161 13.33 19.69 19.02
CA LEU A 161 13.36 19.78 17.56
C LEU A 161 11.98 19.50 16.98
N THR A 162 11.57 20.34 16.03
CA THR A 162 10.33 20.19 15.26
C THR A 162 10.65 20.41 13.78
N PHE A 163 9.93 19.72 12.90
CA PHE A 163 10.07 19.86 11.46
C PHE A 163 8.71 20.15 10.83
N ASP A 164 8.67 21.11 9.92
CA ASP A 164 7.43 21.52 9.26
C ASP A 164 6.99 20.53 8.16
N THR A 165 7.93 19.81 7.56
CA THR A 165 7.68 18.87 6.45
C THR A 165 8.55 17.62 6.54
N LEU A 166 8.05 16.52 5.99
CA LEU A 166 8.81 15.26 5.89
C LEU A 166 10.07 15.44 5.04
N ASP A 167 10.06 16.30 4.02
CA ASP A 167 11.24 16.66 3.24
C ASP A 167 12.35 17.26 4.11
N ALA A 168 11.99 18.20 4.99
CA ALA A 168 12.93 18.85 5.89
C ALA A 168 13.53 17.84 6.87
N LEU A 169 12.72 16.92 7.41
CA LEU A 169 13.18 15.86 8.30
C LEU A 169 14.05 14.84 7.54
N ALA A 170 13.62 14.36 6.38
CA ALA A 170 14.36 13.38 5.57
C ALA A 170 15.77 13.86 5.21
N ALA A 171 15.93 15.16 4.91
CA ALA A 171 17.21 15.76 4.59
C ALA A 171 18.26 15.65 5.72
N VAL A 172 17.82 15.51 6.96
CA VAL A 172 18.70 15.43 8.15
C VAL A 172 18.52 14.15 8.97
N ALA A 173 17.58 13.27 8.62
CA ALA A 173 17.22 12.07 9.37
C ALA A 173 18.41 11.12 9.59
N THR A 174 19.38 11.09 8.66
CA THR A 174 20.62 10.29 8.80
C THR A 174 21.56 10.79 9.90
N SER A 175 21.36 12.02 10.38
CA SER A 175 22.15 12.63 11.46
C SER A 175 21.60 12.32 12.86
N TYR A 176 20.40 11.75 12.94
CA TYR A 176 19.74 11.40 14.21
C TYR A 176 19.78 9.90 14.45
N ASP A 177 19.50 9.50 15.69
CA ASP A 177 19.15 8.11 15.99
C ASP A 177 17.84 7.72 15.25
N PRO A 178 17.71 6.50 14.70
CA PRO A 178 16.48 6.07 14.01
C PRO A 178 15.22 6.25 14.84
N TYR A 179 15.26 5.93 16.14
CA TYR A 179 14.12 6.10 17.05
C TYR A 179 13.69 7.57 17.13
N CYS A 180 14.66 8.48 17.25
CA CYS A 180 14.39 9.91 17.27
C CYS A 180 13.82 10.41 15.94
N ALA A 181 14.34 9.93 14.81
CA ALA A 181 13.82 10.26 13.50
C ALA A 181 12.36 9.81 13.33
N GLN A 182 11.99 8.64 13.86
CA GLN A 182 10.60 8.15 13.86
C GLN A 182 9.68 9.02 14.75
N ILE A 183 10.12 9.41 15.95
CA ILE A 183 9.36 10.32 16.82
C ILE A 183 9.13 11.67 16.11
N TYR A 184 10.20 12.25 15.56
CA TYR A 184 10.10 13.50 14.79
C TYR A 184 9.17 13.33 13.59
N ALA A 185 9.11 12.14 12.96
CA ALA A 185 8.22 11.87 11.85
C ALA A 185 6.75 11.97 12.25
N VAL A 186 6.36 11.40 13.40
CA VAL A 186 4.96 11.48 13.89
C VAL A 186 4.55 12.93 14.17
N ASP A 187 5.42 13.72 14.81
CA ASP A 187 5.17 15.15 15.03
C ASP A 187 5.07 15.93 13.70
N THR A 188 5.97 15.63 12.76
CA THR A 188 5.99 16.24 11.42
C THR A 188 4.72 15.93 10.64
N LEU A 189 4.20 14.70 10.73
CA LEU A 189 2.92 14.31 10.12
C LEU A 189 1.77 15.17 10.68
N GLY A 190 1.79 15.50 11.97
CA GLY A 190 0.81 16.38 12.59
C GLY A 190 0.88 17.80 12.02
N SER A 191 2.09 18.34 11.85
CA SER A 191 2.33 19.65 11.22
C SER A 191 1.85 19.69 9.78
N GLU A 192 2.21 18.68 8.98
CA GLU A 192 1.80 18.57 7.59
C GLU A 192 0.29 18.42 7.42
N LEU A 193 -0.37 17.65 8.30
CA LEU A 193 -1.83 17.48 8.30
C LEU A 193 -2.54 18.79 8.67
N ALA A 194 -2.01 19.57 9.62
CA ALA A 194 -2.53 20.89 9.94
C ALA A 194 -2.42 21.87 8.76
N VAL A 195 -1.32 21.84 8.01
CA VAL A 195 -1.16 22.61 6.76
C VAL A 195 -2.13 22.13 5.68
N ALA A 196 -2.33 20.83 5.55
CA ALA A 196 -3.30 20.26 4.61
C ALA A 196 -4.72 20.79 4.90
N GLN A 197 -5.14 20.83 6.16
CA GLN A 197 -6.43 21.41 6.58
C GLN A 197 -6.60 22.88 6.12
N VAL A 198 -5.54 23.69 6.25
CA VAL A 198 -5.55 25.10 5.81
C VAL A 198 -5.63 25.18 4.29
N ASN A 199 -4.84 24.36 3.58
CA ASN A 199 -4.85 24.31 2.12
C ASN A 199 -6.22 23.89 1.59
N TYR A 200 -6.88 22.91 2.21
CA TYR A 200 -8.23 22.50 1.85
C TYR A 200 -9.20 23.69 1.93
N THR A 201 -9.15 24.49 3.00
CA THR A 201 -10.01 25.67 3.16
C THR A 201 -9.81 26.69 2.03
N ALA A 202 -8.56 26.89 1.59
CA ALA A 202 -8.25 27.77 0.48
C ALA A 202 -8.70 27.20 -0.88
N VAL A 203 -8.56 25.88 -1.08
CA VAL A 203 -8.99 25.18 -2.29
C VAL A 203 -10.52 25.19 -2.41
N ASP A 204 -11.23 24.91 -1.32
CA ASP A 204 -12.70 24.83 -1.24
C ASP A 204 -13.40 26.12 -1.67
N THR A 205 -12.78 27.28 -1.40
CA THR A 205 -13.33 28.59 -1.77
C THR A 205 -13.58 28.65 -3.29
N ASP A 206 -14.83 28.81 -3.73
CA ASP A 206 -15.23 28.83 -5.15
C ASP A 206 -14.92 27.53 -5.93
N TYR A 207 -14.59 26.42 -5.28
CA TYR A 207 -14.23 25.15 -5.94
C TYR A 207 -15.33 24.65 -6.89
N ASP A 208 -16.59 24.73 -6.44
CA ASP A 208 -17.75 24.21 -7.17
C ASP A 208 -17.96 24.93 -8.52
N ASP A 209 -17.57 26.21 -8.62
CA ASP A 209 -17.64 26.95 -9.88
C ASP A 209 -16.65 26.40 -10.91
N TYR A 210 -15.44 26.05 -10.48
CA TYR A 210 -14.41 25.47 -11.35
C TYR A 210 -14.70 24.01 -11.68
N PHE A 211 -15.19 23.25 -10.71
CA PHE A 211 -15.63 21.87 -10.93
C PHE A 211 -16.85 21.81 -11.86
N GLY A 212 -17.74 22.80 -11.83
CA GLY A 212 -18.91 22.87 -12.73
C GLY A 212 -18.54 22.80 -14.22
N TYR A 213 -17.45 23.44 -14.64
CA TYR A 213 -16.96 23.34 -16.02
C TYR A 213 -16.52 21.93 -16.40
N TYR A 214 -15.94 21.19 -15.46
CA TYR A 214 -15.62 19.78 -15.68
C TYR A 214 -16.88 18.94 -15.82
N VAL A 215 -17.90 19.17 -14.98
CA VAL A 215 -19.19 18.48 -15.09
C VAL A 215 -19.81 18.70 -16.47
N ASP A 216 -19.79 19.93 -16.98
CA ASP A 216 -20.28 20.25 -18.32
C ASP A 216 -19.46 19.54 -19.40
N TYR A 217 -18.12 19.54 -19.28
CA TYR A 217 -17.25 18.81 -20.20
C TYR A 217 -17.55 17.30 -20.23
N ILE A 218 -17.72 16.65 -19.07
CA ILE A 218 -18.06 15.23 -19.00
C ILE A 218 -19.40 14.96 -19.68
N LYS A 219 -20.43 15.79 -19.42
CA LYS A 219 -21.74 15.65 -20.06
C LYS A 219 -21.70 15.81 -21.58
N GLU A 220 -20.82 16.66 -22.09
CA GLU A 220 -20.60 16.82 -23.54
C GLU A 220 -19.76 15.67 -24.13
N MET A 221 -18.78 15.18 -23.38
CA MET A 221 -17.79 14.20 -23.83
C MET A 221 -18.35 12.77 -23.85
N VAL A 222 -19.09 12.35 -22.83
CA VAL A 222 -19.58 10.96 -22.68
C VAL A 222 -20.37 10.49 -23.92
N PRO A 223 -21.33 11.25 -24.49
CA PRO A 223 -22.01 10.85 -25.71
C PRO A 223 -21.06 10.67 -26.90
N SER A 224 -20.05 11.55 -27.03
CA SER A 224 -19.08 11.49 -28.14
C SER A 224 -18.16 10.29 -28.00
N VAL A 225 -17.65 10.03 -26.79
CA VAL A 225 -16.77 8.90 -26.52
C VAL A 225 -17.51 7.58 -26.69
N LEU A 226 -18.74 7.43 -26.17
CA LEU A 226 -19.53 6.22 -26.38
C LEU A 226 -19.80 5.94 -27.87
N ASN A 227 -20.06 6.98 -28.67
CA ASN A 227 -20.22 6.82 -30.13
C ASN A 227 -18.91 6.37 -30.81
N SER A 228 -17.76 6.93 -30.42
CA SER A 228 -16.46 6.51 -30.98
C SER A 228 -16.02 5.13 -30.49
N TYR A 229 -16.34 4.80 -29.24
CA TYR A 229 -16.03 3.53 -28.60
C TYR A 229 -16.81 2.38 -29.23
N MET A 230 -18.04 2.66 -29.67
CA MET A 230 -18.94 1.75 -30.36
C MET A 230 -19.03 2.03 -31.87
N ASP A 231 -18.00 2.64 -32.44
CA ASP A 231 -17.90 2.86 -33.90
C ASP A 231 -18.14 1.56 -34.65
N ASP A 232 -18.96 1.59 -35.70
CA ASP A 232 -19.47 0.41 -36.41
C ASP A 232 -18.40 -0.34 -37.22
N VAL A 233 -17.20 0.23 -37.38
CA VAL A 233 -16.10 -0.39 -38.12
C VAL A 233 -15.04 -0.97 -37.18
N ASN A 234 -14.51 -0.16 -36.25
CA ASN A 234 -13.38 -0.56 -35.40
C ASN A 234 -13.54 -0.16 -33.93
N GLY A 235 -14.76 0.16 -33.50
CA GLY A 235 -15.02 0.52 -32.10
C GLY A 235 -14.56 -0.59 -31.15
N PRO A 236 -13.63 -0.31 -30.21
CA PRO A 236 -13.13 -1.34 -29.29
C PRO A 236 -14.22 -1.90 -28.37
N GLY A 237 -15.30 -1.16 -28.15
CA GLY A 237 -16.44 -1.61 -27.34
C GLY A 237 -17.25 -2.73 -27.97
N ASN A 238 -17.18 -2.90 -29.30
CA ASN A 238 -17.96 -3.90 -30.01
C ASN A 238 -17.65 -5.34 -29.56
N GLN A 239 -16.41 -5.62 -29.10
CA GLN A 239 -16.00 -6.95 -28.66
C GLN A 239 -16.79 -7.47 -27.45
N TYR A 240 -17.46 -6.59 -26.70
CA TYR A 240 -18.25 -6.95 -25.53
C TYR A 240 -19.72 -7.24 -25.87
N PHE A 241 -20.12 -7.15 -27.15
CA PHE A 241 -21.49 -7.35 -27.61
C PHE A 241 -21.58 -8.43 -28.67
N ASP A 242 -22.68 -9.17 -28.59
CA ASP A 242 -23.20 -9.97 -29.70
C ASP A 242 -24.31 -9.20 -30.42
N CYS A 243 -24.25 -9.19 -31.74
CA CYS A 243 -25.17 -8.50 -32.63
C CYS A 243 -26.08 -9.49 -33.35
N THR A 244 -27.37 -9.14 -33.50
CA THR A 244 -28.32 -9.81 -34.40
C THR A 244 -28.93 -8.81 -35.35
N TRP A 245 -28.87 -9.08 -36.65
CA TRP A 245 -29.46 -8.22 -37.67
C TRP A 245 -30.83 -8.75 -38.10
N ASN A 246 -31.80 -7.85 -38.27
CA ASN A 246 -33.12 -8.14 -38.84
C ASN A 246 -33.38 -7.27 -40.08
N ARG A 247 -33.74 -7.93 -41.18
CA ARG A 247 -34.23 -7.29 -42.41
C ARG A 247 -35.57 -7.92 -42.79
N ASP A 248 -36.59 -7.08 -42.99
CA ASP A 248 -37.94 -7.51 -43.40
C ASP A 248 -38.55 -8.62 -42.53
N GLY A 249 -38.23 -8.64 -41.24
CA GLY A 249 -38.73 -9.63 -40.28
C GLY A 249 -37.93 -10.93 -40.22
N VAL A 250 -36.82 -11.05 -40.96
CA VAL A 250 -35.91 -12.20 -40.93
C VAL A 250 -34.66 -11.86 -40.13
N ASN A 251 -34.36 -12.65 -39.10
CA ASN A 251 -33.13 -12.52 -38.30
C ASN A 251 -31.98 -13.30 -38.93
N THR A 252 -30.76 -12.76 -38.84
CA THR A 252 -29.52 -13.47 -39.13
C THR A 252 -29.05 -14.31 -37.93
N THR A 253 -27.97 -15.06 -38.13
CA THR A 253 -27.22 -15.69 -37.04
C THR A 253 -26.59 -14.61 -36.16
N THR A 254 -26.67 -14.78 -34.84
CA THR A 254 -25.99 -13.93 -33.86
C THR A 254 -24.48 -14.16 -33.92
N GLN A 255 -23.70 -13.08 -33.90
CA GLN A 255 -22.24 -13.10 -33.83
C GLN A 255 -21.73 -11.87 -33.08
N THR A 256 -20.48 -11.92 -32.62
CA THR A 256 -19.82 -10.78 -31.96
C THR A 256 -19.73 -9.58 -32.90
N CYS A 257 -20.02 -8.38 -32.38
CA CYS A 257 -19.94 -7.13 -33.12
C CYS A 257 -18.45 -6.75 -33.39
N PRO A 258 -18.16 -5.87 -34.37
CA PRO A 258 -19.08 -5.29 -35.35
C PRO A 258 -19.41 -6.28 -36.48
N PHE A 259 -20.53 -6.07 -37.17
CA PHE A 259 -20.81 -6.76 -38.42
C PHE A 259 -20.01 -6.11 -39.56
N PRO A 260 -19.41 -6.89 -40.47
CA PRO A 260 -18.79 -6.31 -41.66
C PRO A 260 -19.81 -5.55 -42.51
N ASP A 261 -19.47 -4.34 -42.98
CA ASP A 261 -20.35 -3.51 -43.85
C ASP A 261 -20.91 -4.28 -45.06
N ILE A 262 -20.11 -5.17 -45.63
CA ILE A 262 -20.49 -5.99 -46.79
C ILE A 262 -21.63 -6.98 -46.47
N GLU A 263 -21.75 -7.39 -45.20
CA GLU A 263 -22.82 -8.27 -44.76
C GLU A 263 -24.10 -7.48 -44.52
N LEU A 264 -24.01 -6.22 -44.04
CA LEU A 264 -25.17 -5.37 -43.73
C LEU A 264 -25.93 -4.92 -45.00
N GLY A 265 -25.24 -4.73 -46.11
CA GLY A 265 -25.82 -4.33 -47.40
C GLY A 265 -26.52 -2.96 -47.40
N GLU A 266 -27.06 -2.55 -48.54
CA GLU A 266 -27.81 -1.28 -48.67
C GLU A 266 -29.29 -1.46 -48.25
N GLY A 267 -29.87 -0.45 -47.59
CA GLY A 267 -31.30 -0.36 -47.24
C GLY A 267 -31.61 -0.19 -45.74
N SER A 268 -32.89 -0.21 -45.38
CA SER A 268 -33.32 -0.09 -43.97
C SER A 268 -33.23 -1.41 -43.22
N TYR A 269 -32.71 -1.37 -41.99
CA TYR A 269 -32.59 -2.56 -41.15
C TYR A 269 -32.56 -2.27 -39.64
N LYS A 270 -32.72 -3.34 -38.85
CA LYS A 270 -32.63 -3.29 -37.39
C LYS A 270 -31.44 -4.11 -36.89
N LEU A 271 -30.66 -3.55 -35.98
CA LEU A 271 -29.53 -4.22 -35.33
C LEU A 271 -29.82 -4.33 -33.83
N TYR A 272 -29.66 -5.52 -33.26
CA TYR A 272 -29.88 -5.80 -31.85
C TYR A 272 -28.54 -6.10 -31.19
N PHE A 273 -28.13 -5.26 -30.24
CA PHE A 273 -26.93 -5.44 -29.44
C PHE A 273 -27.28 -6.15 -28.14
N THR A 274 -26.53 -7.20 -27.83
CA THR A 274 -26.64 -7.97 -26.58
C THR A 274 -25.30 -7.89 -25.87
N LEU A 275 -25.25 -7.27 -24.70
CA LEU A 275 -24.05 -7.21 -23.88
C LEU A 275 -23.74 -8.62 -23.35
N VAL A 276 -22.60 -9.19 -23.75
CA VAL A 276 -22.19 -10.56 -23.37
C VAL A 276 -21.10 -10.57 -22.31
N ASN A 277 -20.31 -9.50 -22.20
CA ASN A 277 -19.32 -9.32 -21.15
C ASN A 277 -19.43 -7.92 -20.55
N GLY A 278 -20.36 -7.76 -19.59
CA GLY A 278 -20.62 -6.48 -18.94
C GLY A 278 -19.45 -5.99 -18.07
N THR A 279 -18.82 -6.89 -17.32
CA THR A 279 -17.66 -6.54 -16.47
C THR A 279 -16.53 -5.97 -17.33
N GLY A 280 -16.12 -6.68 -18.38
CA GLY A 280 -15.06 -6.19 -19.27
C GLY A 280 -15.42 -4.89 -20.00
N PHE A 281 -16.69 -4.68 -20.36
CA PHE A 281 -17.16 -3.45 -21.00
C PHE A 281 -17.02 -2.24 -20.07
N TYR A 282 -17.49 -2.35 -18.83
CA TYR A 282 -17.41 -1.25 -17.87
C TYR A 282 -16.00 -1.03 -17.34
N ASP A 283 -15.21 -2.08 -17.13
CA ASP A 283 -13.80 -1.96 -16.73
C ASP A 283 -12.98 -1.22 -17.79
N ASP A 284 -13.20 -1.51 -19.08
CA ASP A 284 -12.53 -0.85 -20.19
C ASP A 284 -12.95 0.62 -20.32
N LEU A 285 -14.25 0.92 -20.18
CA LEU A 285 -14.76 2.30 -20.14
C LEU A 285 -14.20 3.11 -18.97
N ALA A 286 -14.14 2.53 -17.78
CA ALA A 286 -13.59 3.20 -16.60
C ALA A 286 -12.08 3.43 -16.77
N THR A 287 -11.33 2.40 -17.13
CA THR A 287 -9.86 2.43 -17.19
C THR A 287 -9.33 3.29 -18.32
N ASN A 288 -9.88 3.14 -19.53
CA ASN A 288 -9.32 3.77 -20.73
C ASN A 288 -10.02 5.08 -21.12
N TYR A 289 -11.22 5.33 -20.60
CA TYR A 289 -12.04 6.48 -20.98
C TYR A 289 -12.58 7.30 -19.80
N GLY A 290 -12.41 6.82 -18.55
CA GLY A 290 -12.94 7.51 -17.37
C GLY A 290 -14.47 7.60 -17.34
N ILE A 291 -15.17 6.66 -17.98
CA ILE A 291 -16.63 6.63 -18.03
C ILE A 291 -17.15 5.64 -16.99
N ASP A 292 -17.87 6.17 -16.00
CA ASP A 292 -18.53 5.38 -14.97
C ASP A 292 -19.72 4.59 -15.54
N ALA A 293 -19.97 3.39 -15.01
CA ALA A 293 -21.05 2.52 -15.46
C ALA A 293 -22.44 3.18 -15.32
N SER A 294 -22.64 3.99 -14.28
CA SER A 294 -23.89 4.74 -14.04
C SER A 294 -24.16 5.82 -15.10
N TRP A 295 -23.13 6.23 -15.85
CA TRP A 295 -23.25 7.21 -16.94
C TRP A 295 -23.68 6.57 -18.25
N VAL A 296 -23.83 5.24 -18.30
CA VAL A 296 -24.22 4.49 -19.50
C VAL A 296 -25.61 3.89 -19.32
N THR A 297 -26.44 4.01 -20.33
CA THR A 297 -27.74 3.35 -20.44
C THR A 297 -27.87 2.64 -21.79
N PHE A 298 -28.79 1.70 -21.91
CA PHE A 298 -29.01 0.98 -23.17
C PHE A 298 -30.37 1.33 -23.76
N GLY A 299 -30.39 1.66 -25.04
CA GLY A 299 -31.60 2.18 -25.67
C GLY A 299 -31.69 1.93 -27.17
N GLU A 300 -32.72 2.53 -27.76
CA GLU A 300 -32.92 2.58 -29.20
C GLU A 300 -32.19 3.79 -29.79
N VAL A 301 -31.42 3.61 -30.87
CA VAL A 301 -30.83 4.70 -31.66
C VAL A 301 -31.29 4.56 -33.10
N ASN A 302 -31.77 5.66 -33.69
CA ASN A 302 -32.05 5.72 -35.12
C ASN A 302 -30.91 6.45 -35.82
N LYS A 303 -30.16 5.76 -36.68
CA LYS A 303 -29.14 6.33 -37.56
C LYS A 303 -29.77 6.51 -38.96
N SER A 304 -29.77 7.74 -39.46
CA SER A 304 -30.15 8.03 -40.84
C SER A 304 -28.91 7.98 -41.72
N ASP A 305 -28.89 7.12 -42.72
CA ASP A 305 -27.81 7.14 -43.70
C ASP A 305 -28.08 8.19 -44.77
N GLY A 306 -27.02 8.90 -45.15
CA GLY A 306 -27.02 9.64 -46.42
C GLY A 306 -27.23 8.69 -47.59
N CYS A 307 -27.55 9.24 -48.77
CA CYS A 307 -27.86 8.49 -49.98
C CYS A 307 -26.90 7.32 -50.21
N THR A 308 -27.41 6.09 -50.16
CA THR A 308 -26.62 4.86 -50.27
C THR A 308 -26.34 4.47 -51.73
N ASN A 309 -27.05 5.06 -52.70
CA ASN A 309 -26.90 4.68 -54.11
C ASN A 309 -25.69 5.38 -54.75
N THR A 310 -24.71 4.60 -55.22
CA THR A 310 -23.63 5.04 -56.12
C THR A 310 -24.01 4.98 -57.60
N VAL A 311 -25.27 4.66 -57.92
CA VAL A 311 -25.76 4.54 -59.30
C VAL A 311 -26.70 5.71 -59.60
N GLU A 312 -26.33 6.54 -60.57
CA GLU A 312 -27.21 7.53 -61.22
C GLU A 312 -28.46 6.81 -61.74
N LEU A 313 -29.53 6.79 -60.94
CA LEU A 313 -30.86 6.38 -61.39
C LEU A 313 -31.78 7.59 -61.35
N GLU A 314 -32.58 7.72 -62.40
CA GLU A 314 -33.54 8.81 -62.65
C GLU A 314 -34.66 8.90 -61.59
N GLU A 315 -34.71 7.98 -60.64
CA GLU A 315 -35.60 7.98 -59.48
C GLU A 315 -34.78 8.27 -58.21
N GLY A 316 -35.11 9.37 -57.54
CA GLY A 316 -34.29 10.00 -56.49
C GLY A 316 -33.78 9.09 -55.36
N CYS A 317 -32.75 9.59 -54.68
CA CYS A 317 -32.08 8.96 -53.55
C CYS A 317 -33.04 8.29 -52.54
N GLN A 318 -32.84 6.98 -52.31
CA GLN A 318 -33.49 6.29 -51.20
C GLN A 318 -32.65 6.45 -49.94
N LEU A 319 -33.26 7.03 -48.91
CA LEU A 319 -32.67 7.12 -47.58
C LEU A 319 -32.90 5.79 -46.84
N GLY A 320 -31.82 5.09 -46.50
CA GLY A 320 -31.86 3.95 -45.60
C GLY A 320 -31.98 4.40 -44.14
N THR A 321 -32.78 3.69 -43.36
CA THR A 321 -32.89 3.92 -41.90
C THR A 321 -32.35 2.72 -41.15
N ARG A 322 -31.35 2.94 -40.30
CA ARG A 322 -30.82 1.92 -39.40
C ARG A 322 -31.35 2.17 -38.00
N THR A 323 -31.98 1.17 -37.39
CA THR A 323 -32.43 1.26 -35.99
C THR A 323 -31.63 0.26 -35.15
N TRP A 324 -30.92 0.76 -34.15
CA TRP A 324 -30.12 -0.04 -33.24
C TRP A 324 -30.86 -0.19 -31.91
N TYR A 325 -30.96 -1.40 -31.39
CA TYR A 325 -31.62 -1.74 -30.13
C TYR A 325 -30.58 -2.27 -29.15
N GLY A 326 -30.69 -1.88 -27.87
CA GLY A 326 -29.72 -2.29 -26.85
C GLY A 326 -28.35 -1.63 -27.02
N PHE A 327 -28.29 -0.51 -27.75
CA PHE A 327 -27.05 0.23 -27.98
C PHE A 327 -26.72 1.09 -26.75
N PRO A 328 -25.45 1.12 -26.28
CA PRO A 328 -25.06 1.96 -25.15
C PRO A 328 -25.11 3.45 -25.52
N GLN A 329 -25.64 4.25 -24.62
CA GLN A 329 -25.87 5.68 -24.75
C GLN A 329 -25.54 6.37 -23.43
N ALA A 330 -25.31 7.68 -23.47
CA ALA A 330 -25.17 8.46 -22.26
C ALA A 330 -26.48 8.42 -21.45
N ALA A 331 -26.38 8.20 -20.14
CA ALA A 331 -27.51 8.32 -19.24
C ALA A 331 -28.07 9.75 -19.24
N SER A 332 -29.37 9.89 -19.03
CA SER A 332 -30.03 11.21 -18.99
C SER A 332 -29.64 12.04 -17.77
N ASN A 333 -29.11 11.41 -16.73
CA ASN A 333 -28.60 12.06 -15.52
C ASN A 333 -27.19 11.55 -15.21
N ILE A 334 -26.18 12.25 -15.71
CA ILE A 334 -24.78 12.01 -15.37
C ILE A 334 -24.46 12.79 -14.09
N VAL A 335 -24.18 12.06 -13.02
CA VAL A 335 -23.70 12.60 -11.74
C VAL A 335 -22.20 12.37 -11.67
N VAL A 336 -21.45 13.46 -11.69
CA VAL A 336 -19.99 13.41 -11.61
C VAL A 336 -19.58 13.56 -10.14
N PRO A 337 -18.83 12.59 -9.57
CA PRO A 337 -18.40 12.67 -8.18
C PRO A 337 -17.56 13.92 -7.93
N ASN A 338 -18.02 14.77 -7.01
CA ASN A 338 -17.31 15.98 -6.63
C ASN A 338 -16.30 15.65 -5.52
N PRO A 339 -14.97 15.79 -5.76
CA PRO A 339 -13.97 15.52 -4.73
C PRO A 339 -14.20 16.28 -3.43
N LYS A 340 -14.75 17.50 -3.50
CA LYS A 340 -15.10 18.30 -2.33
C LYS A 340 -16.12 17.58 -1.45
N ASP A 341 -17.14 16.95 -2.03
CA ASP A 341 -18.19 16.26 -1.28
C ASP A 341 -17.61 15.05 -0.55
N VAL A 342 -16.70 14.34 -1.19
CA VAL A 342 -15.99 13.18 -0.61
C VAL A 342 -15.09 13.63 0.54
N VAL A 343 -14.29 14.69 0.37
CA VAL A 343 -13.45 15.26 1.46
C VAL A 343 -14.30 15.80 2.60
N THR A 344 -15.42 16.47 2.30
CA THR A 344 -16.35 16.96 3.33
C THR A 344 -16.95 15.81 4.13
N ALA A 345 -17.33 14.73 3.44
CA ALA A 345 -17.86 13.53 4.09
C ALA A 345 -16.82 12.83 4.97
N ALA A 346 -15.53 12.92 4.63
CA ALA A 346 -14.42 12.42 5.45
C ALA A 346 -14.15 13.28 6.70
N GLY A 347 -14.79 14.45 6.87
CA GLY A 347 -14.40 15.45 7.87
C GLY A 347 -14.31 14.96 9.32
N ALA A 348 -15.19 14.04 9.75
CA ALA A 348 -15.11 13.44 11.09
C ALA A 348 -13.88 12.52 11.22
N ASN A 349 -13.60 11.72 10.19
CA ASN A 349 -12.43 10.85 10.14
C ASN A 349 -11.13 11.64 9.98
N MET A 350 -11.18 12.79 9.30
CA MET A 350 -10.07 13.75 9.24
C MET A 350 -9.74 14.30 10.63
N THR A 351 -10.77 14.67 11.40
CA THR A 351 -10.59 15.15 12.78
C THR A 351 -10.04 14.04 13.67
N SER A 352 -10.60 12.82 13.57
CA SER A 352 -10.09 11.63 14.26
C SER A 352 -8.62 11.35 13.92
N LEU A 353 -8.24 11.48 12.65
CA LEU A 353 -6.85 11.33 12.22
C LEU A 353 -5.94 12.38 12.86
N MET A 354 -6.35 13.65 12.87
CA MET A 354 -5.59 14.71 13.54
C MET A 354 -5.39 14.41 15.03
N ASP A 355 -6.45 13.97 15.71
CA ASP A 355 -6.41 13.59 17.12
C ASP A 355 -5.46 12.40 17.33
N GLN A 356 -5.57 11.34 16.51
CA GLN A 356 -4.70 10.16 16.61
C GLN A 356 -3.22 10.50 16.38
N VAL A 357 -2.90 11.34 15.39
CA VAL A 357 -1.51 11.77 15.13
C VAL A 357 -0.97 12.57 16.33
N GLN A 358 -1.76 13.52 16.85
CA GLN A 358 -1.34 14.35 17.98
C GLN A 358 -1.20 13.55 19.28
N GLU A 359 -2.16 12.69 19.59
CA GLU A 359 -2.10 11.85 20.79
C GLU A 359 -0.94 10.85 20.73
N THR A 360 -0.68 10.25 19.56
CA THR A 360 0.45 9.33 19.37
C THR A 360 1.77 10.07 19.50
N SER A 361 1.87 11.28 18.94
CA SER A 361 3.04 12.15 19.14
C SER A 361 3.26 12.44 20.64
N ILE A 362 2.21 12.82 21.37
CA ILE A 362 2.30 13.09 22.82
C ILE A 362 2.75 11.84 23.59
N ASP A 363 2.19 10.67 23.31
CA ASP A 363 2.58 9.44 23.99
C ASP A 363 4.04 9.06 23.72
N LEU A 364 4.50 9.24 22.48
CA LEU A 364 5.91 9.04 22.13
C LEU A 364 6.84 10.03 22.85
N LEU A 365 6.46 11.32 22.89
CA LEU A 365 7.22 12.36 23.59
C LEU A 365 7.31 12.11 25.10
N LEU A 366 6.27 11.53 25.70
CA LEU A 366 6.19 11.21 27.13
C LEU A 366 6.69 9.79 27.47
N ALA A 367 7.18 9.04 26.47
CA ALA A 367 7.55 7.62 26.60
C ALA A 367 6.42 6.75 27.21
N GLN A 368 5.17 7.06 26.85
CA GLN A 368 3.97 6.30 27.24
C GLN A 368 3.51 5.33 26.14
N TRP A 369 4.06 5.45 24.93
CA TRP A 369 3.80 4.53 23.84
C TRP A 369 4.53 3.19 24.07
N ASP A 370 3.76 2.16 24.42
CA ASP A 370 4.26 0.81 24.72
C ASP A 370 4.39 -0.06 23.45
N GLY A 371 4.98 0.52 22.39
CA GLY A 371 5.11 -0.10 21.08
C GLY A 371 6.18 0.57 20.22
N SER A 372 6.33 0.09 18.99
CA SER A 372 7.35 0.66 18.09
C SER A 372 6.95 2.04 17.58
N ALA A 373 7.90 2.96 17.60
CA ALA A 373 7.75 4.28 16.97
C ALA A 373 7.78 4.19 15.44
N LEU A 374 8.44 3.16 14.88
CA LEU A 374 8.39 2.83 13.46
C LEU A 374 6.96 2.55 13.01
N ASP A 375 6.25 1.65 13.70
CA ASP A 375 4.87 1.28 13.37
C ASP A 375 3.95 2.50 13.46
N ALA A 376 4.10 3.33 14.50
CA ALA A 376 3.38 4.60 14.64
C ALA A 376 3.60 5.52 13.44
N ALA A 377 4.86 5.81 13.10
CA ALA A 377 5.22 6.71 12.01
C ALA A 377 4.70 6.19 10.66
N GLN A 378 4.94 4.91 10.37
CA GLN A 378 4.52 4.30 9.12
C GLN A 378 3.00 4.20 8.99
N VAL A 379 2.29 3.75 10.02
CA VAL A 379 0.83 3.60 9.94
C VAL A 379 0.14 4.96 9.77
N LEU A 380 0.54 5.98 10.54
CA LEU A 380 -0.04 7.33 10.45
C LEU A 380 0.32 8.06 9.15
N ALA A 381 1.46 7.76 8.53
CA ALA A 381 1.85 8.37 7.27
C ALA A 381 0.85 8.09 6.14
N MET A 382 0.21 6.90 6.14
CA MET A 382 -0.68 6.50 5.05
C MET A 382 -1.92 7.40 4.91
N PRO A 383 -2.78 7.53 5.94
CA PRO A 383 -3.93 8.41 5.85
C PRO A 383 -3.52 9.87 5.65
N VAL A 384 -2.42 10.35 6.25
CA VAL A 384 -1.96 11.74 6.07
C VAL A 384 -1.58 12.01 4.61
N ALA A 385 -0.83 11.10 3.98
CA ALA A 385 -0.41 11.25 2.60
C ALA A 385 -1.60 11.20 1.62
N LEU A 386 -2.62 10.38 1.90
CA LEU A 386 -3.85 10.32 1.12
C LEU A 386 -4.68 11.62 1.20
N VAL A 387 -4.77 12.20 2.40
CA VAL A 387 -5.41 13.50 2.59
C VAL A 387 -4.68 14.57 1.76
N GLN A 388 -3.35 14.58 1.79
CA GLN A 388 -2.54 15.50 0.99
C GLN A 388 -2.72 15.28 -0.51
N GLN A 389 -2.77 14.02 -0.96
CA GLN A 389 -3.04 13.65 -2.36
C GLN A 389 -4.38 14.24 -2.81
N ALA A 390 -5.44 14.04 -2.03
CA ALA A 390 -6.78 14.52 -2.35
C ALA A 390 -6.83 16.05 -2.47
N ILE A 391 -6.27 16.76 -1.50
CA ILE A 391 -6.28 18.23 -1.46
C ILE A 391 -5.44 18.81 -2.61
N THR A 392 -4.31 18.18 -2.92
CA THR A 392 -3.44 18.59 -4.05
C THR A 392 -4.17 18.39 -5.37
N SER A 393 -4.83 17.25 -5.56
CA SER A 393 -5.64 17.00 -6.74
C SER A 393 -6.80 17.99 -6.85
N MET A 394 -7.51 18.30 -5.76
CA MET A 394 -8.52 19.38 -5.77
C MET A 394 -7.93 20.74 -6.17
N ALA A 395 -6.74 21.10 -5.67
CA ALA A 395 -6.09 22.34 -6.06
C ALA A 395 -5.79 22.37 -7.58
N GLN A 396 -5.34 21.25 -8.16
CA GLN A 396 -5.12 21.11 -9.60
C GLN A 396 -6.42 21.23 -10.39
N VAL A 397 -7.52 20.61 -9.95
CA VAL A 397 -8.84 20.76 -10.58
C VAL A 397 -9.25 22.22 -10.67
N LYS A 398 -9.07 22.97 -9.58
CA LYS A 398 -9.38 24.39 -9.55
C LYS A 398 -8.46 25.21 -10.48
N ALA A 399 -7.19 24.85 -10.57
CA ALA A 399 -6.24 25.51 -11.46
C ALA A 399 -6.55 25.26 -12.95
N ILE A 400 -6.98 24.04 -13.28
CA ILE A 400 -7.21 23.57 -14.65
C ILE A 400 -8.66 23.78 -15.09
N GLY A 401 -9.64 23.93 -14.18
CA GLY A 401 -11.08 23.78 -14.43
C GLY A 401 -11.68 24.63 -15.57
N LYS A 402 -10.97 25.63 -16.12
CA LYS A 402 -11.37 26.38 -17.33
C LYS A 402 -10.63 25.96 -18.60
N ALA A 403 -10.01 24.78 -18.60
CA ALA A 403 -9.19 24.31 -19.71
C ALA A 403 -10.01 24.13 -20.99
N GLU A 404 -9.55 24.79 -22.06
CA GLU A 404 -10.14 24.64 -23.40
C GLU A 404 -9.38 23.57 -24.23
N GLU A 405 -8.13 23.27 -23.86
CA GLU A 405 -7.25 22.34 -24.58
C GLU A 405 -7.54 20.87 -24.21
N GLU A 406 -7.69 20.01 -25.23
CA GLU A 406 -8.02 18.58 -25.04
C GLU A 406 -7.00 17.80 -24.19
N ALA A 407 -5.72 18.18 -24.21
CA ALA A 407 -4.71 17.55 -23.36
C ALA A 407 -4.96 17.82 -21.86
N GLN A 408 -5.27 19.07 -21.51
CA GLN A 408 -5.58 19.48 -20.14
C GLN A 408 -6.90 18.91 -19.64
N LYS A 409 -7.88 18.70 -20.54
CA LYS A 409 -9.14 18.03 -20.21
C LYS A 409 -8.94 16.57 -19.81
N LYS A 410 -8.06 15.83 -20.49
CA LYS A 410 -7.70 14.45 -20.10
C LYS A 410 -6.99 14.40 -18.76
N GLU A 411 -6.05 15.33 -18.54
CA GLU A 411 -5.37 15.48 -17.25
C GLU A 411 -6.37 15.75 -16.12
N LEU A 412 -7.34 16.65 -16.35
CA LEU A 412 -8.39 16.98 -15.40
C LEU A 412 -9.25 15.77 -14.98
N ILE A 413 -9.56 14.85 -15.91
CA ILE A 413 -10.28 13.60 -15.59
C ILE A 413 -9.46 12.77 -14.61
N LEU A 414 -8.20 12.51 -14.95
CA LEU A 414 -7.32 11.69 -14.12
C LEU A 414 -7.14 12.31 -12.73
N THR A 415 -6.90 13.62 -12.67
CA THR A 415 -6.79 14.36 -11.41
C THR A 415 -8.03 14.20 -10.52
N ILE A 416 -9.24 14.24 -11.08
CA ILE A 416 -10.48 14.10 -10.31
C ILE A 416 -10.67 12.68 -9.80
N VAL A 417 -10.43 11.69 -10.66
CA VAL A 417 -10.48 10.27 -10.26
C VAL A 417 -9.48 10.01 -9.14
N THR A 418 -8.24 10.48 -9.26
CA THR A 418 -7.23 10.37 -8.20
C THR A 418 -7.67 11.08 -6.91
N ALA A 419 -8.24 12.29 -7.02
CA ALA A 419 -8.74 13.03 -5.84
C ALA A 419 -9.81 12.25 -5.09
N VAL A 420 -10.77 11.66 -5.83
CA VAL A 420 -11.85 10.87 -5.25
C VAL A 420 -11.29 9.60 -4.62
N LEU A 421 -10.51 8.81 -5.36
CA LEU A 421 -9.95 7.54 -4.89
C LEU A 421 -9.08 7.71 -3.64
N ALA A 422 -8.34 8.82 -3.53
CA ALA A 422 -7.51 9.08 -2.36
C ALA A 422 -8.31 9.23 -1.06
N VAL A 423 -9.57 9.68 -1.14
CA VAL A 423 -10.42 9.96 0.03
C VAL A 423 -11.38 8.81 0.30
N VAL A 424 -11.71 8.00 -0.70
CA VAL A 424 -12.58 6.82 -0.57
C VAL A 424 -12.26 5.98 0.68
N PRO A 425 -10.99 5.63 1.00
CA PRO A 425 -10.68 4.87 2.21
C PRO A 425 -11.01 5.56 3.54
N LEU A 426 -11.18 6.88 3.53
CA LEU A 426 -11.48 7.70 4.71
C LEU A 426 -12.98 7.90 4.91
N VAL A 427 -13.84 7.35 4.03
CA VAL A 427 -15.27 7.63 3.98
C VAL A 427 -16.08 6.34 4.12
N GLY A 428 -17.13 6.36 4.95
CA GLY A 428 -18.03 5.21 5.09
C GLY A 428 -18.96 5.02 3.87
N ASP A 429 -19.40 3.78 3.63
CA ASP A 429 -20.17 3.37 2.44
C ASP A 429 -21.39 4.24 2.15
N ALA A 430 -22.12 4.66 3.18
CA ALA A 430 -23.32 5.50 3.04
C ALA A 430 -22.99 6.89 2.44
N SER A 431 -21.83 7.43 2.77
CA SER A 431 -21.38 8.72 2.28
C SER A 431 -20.81 8.64 0.87
N LEU A 432 -20.17 7.52 0.50
CA LEU A 432 -19.73 7.25 -0.88
C LEU A 432 -20.93 7.14 -1.83
N ALA A 433 -21.98 6.42 -1.43
CA ALA A 433 -23.21 6.35 -2.21
C ALA A 433 -23.86 7.74 -2.38
N ALA A 434 -23.87 8.57 -1.33
CA ALA A 434 -24.39 9.94 -1.42
C ALA A 434 -23.58 10.86 -2.35
N ALA A 435 -22.30 10.56 -2.56
CA ALA A 435 -21.40 11.26 -3.49
C ALA A 435 -21.45 10.74 -4.93
N GLY A 436 -22.36 9.81 -5.25
CA GLY A 436 -22.50 9.21 -6.59
C GLY A 436 -21.49 8.10 -6.88
N LEU A 437 -20.85 7.53 -5.86
CA LEU A 437 -19.85 6.45 -5.97
C LEU A 437 -20.45 5.11 -5.52
N GLU A 438 -21.60 4.73 -6.08
CA GLU A 438 -22.35 3.55 -5.63
C GLU A 438 -21.59 2.24 -5.81
N ASP A 439 -20.86 2.09 -6.92
CA ASP A 439 -20.07 0.89 -7.21
C ASP A 439 -18.84 0.80 -6.30
N VAL A 440 -18.18 1.93 -6.04
CA VAL A 440 -17.09 2.01 -5.06
C VAL A 440 -17.61 1.73 -3.65
N ALA A 441 -18.78 2.27 -3.27
CA ALA A 441 -19.41 2.00 -1.98
C ALA A 441 -19.73 0.51 -1.80
N ARG A 442 -20.14 -0.20 -2.86
CA ARG A 442 -20.35 -1.66 -2.82
C ARG A 442 -19.03 -2.43 -2.69
N ALA A 443 -17.98 -2.00 -3.39
CA ALA A 443 -16.66 -2.61 -3.29
C ALA A 443 -16.06 -2.43 -1.88
N VAL A 444 -16.17 -1.22 -1.30
CA VAL A 444 -15.72 -0.94 0.07
C VAL A 444 -16.56 -1.69 1.10
N ALA A 445 -17.88 -1.79 0.93
CA ALA A 445 -18.74 -2.58 1.80
C ALA A 445 -18.35 -4.08 1.83
N LEU A 446 -17.99 -4.64 0.67
CA LEU A 446 -17.49 -6.01 0.55
C LEU A 446 -16.17 -6.21 1.30
N ILE A 447 -15.29 -5.20 1.30
CA ILE A 447 -14.04 -5.21 2.08
C ILE A 447 -14.35 -5.03 3.57
N GLY A 448 -15.30 -4.17 3.94
CA GLY A 448 -15.68 -3.85 5.32
C GLY A 448 -16.30 -5.02 6.10
N GLU A 449 -17.02 -5.93 5.42
CA GLU A 449 -17.61 -7.13 6.03
C GLU A 449 -16.59 -8.24 6.37
N THR A 450 -15.35 -8.16 5.86
CA THR A 450 -14.33 -9.21 6.06
C THR A 450 -13.66 -9.21 7.44
N THR A 451 -14.04 -8.29 8.33
CA THR A 451 -13.44 -8.16 9.67
C THR A 451 -13.99 -9.13 10.72
N ASN A 452 -15.09 -9.85 10.44
CA ASN A 452 -15.77 -10.70 11.45
C ASN A 452 -15.40 -12.20 11.43
N ALA A 453 -14.31 -12.59 10.75
CA ALA A 453 -13.67 -13.88 10.98
C ALA A 453 -12.16 -13.66 11.09
N ALA A 454 -11.58 -14.15 12.18
CA ALA A 454 -10.17 -14.05 12.54
C ALA A 454 -9.22 -14.07 11.33
N PHE A 455 -8.47 -12.98 11.17
CA PHE A 455 -7.16 -12.87 10.53
C PHE A 455 -6.77 -14.03 9.58
N ASP A 456 -7.27 -13.99 8.34
CA ASP A 456 -6.56 -14.63 7.24
C ASP A 456 -5.68 -13.57 6.58
N LEU A 457 -4.41 -13.50 6.99
CA LEU A 457 -3.32 -12.92 6.19
C LEU A 457 -3.38 -13.39 4.72
N TYR A 458 -3.99 -14.56 4.47
CA TYR A 458 -4.17 -15.16 3.16
C TYR A 458 -5.12 -14.41 2.20
N THR A 459 -6.15 -13.71 2.69
CA THR A 459 -7.10 -13.00 1.79
C THR A 459 -6.55 -11.67 1.30
N ILE A 460 -5.76 -10.96 2.11
CA ILE A 460 -5.05 -9.75 1.68
C ILE A 460 -3.93 -10.12 0.69
N VAL A 461 -3.24 -11.24 0.92
CA VAL A 461 -2.23 -11.78 -0.01
C VAL A 461 -2.83 -12.20 -1.37
N SER A 462 -4.16 -12.35 -1.46
CA SER A 462 -4.87 -12.70 -2.70
C SER A 462 -5.21 -11.49 -3.58
N ASP A 463 -5.29 -10.29 -3.00
CA ASP A 463 -5.61 -9.03 -3.70
C ASP A 463 -4.85 -7.85 -3.03
N PRO A 464 -3.60 -7.59 -3.45
CA PRO A 464 -2.74 -6.56 -2.87
C PRO A 464 -3.33 -5.13 -2.92
N ALA A 465 -4.28 -4.87 -3.83
CA ALA A 465 -4.96 -3.57 -3.96
C ALA A 465 -5.89 -3.28 -2.77
N SER A 466 -6.25 -4.29 -1.97
CA SER A 466 -7.12 -4.14 -0.80
C SER A 466 -6.38 -3.79 0.51
N ALA A 467 -5.06 -3.98 0.56
CA ALA A 467 -4.26 -3.75 1.77
C ALA A 467 -4.27 -2.30 2.28
N PRO A 468 -4.10 -1.26 1.45
CA PRO A 468 -4.19 0.13 1.94
C PRO A 468 -5.57 0.46 2.47
N MET A 469 -6.63 -0.04 1.82
CA MET A 469 -8.02 0.11 2.27
C MET A 469 -8.24 -0.56 3.63
N ALA A 470 -7.66 -1.75 3.83
CA ALA A 470 -7.76 -2.48 5.09
C ALA A 470 -7.08 -1.73 6.25
N ILE A 471 -5.88 -1.19 6.05
CA ILE A 471 -5.18 -0.36 7.05
C ILE A 471 -6.05 0.84 7.44
N LEU A 472 -6.58 1.56 6.44
CA LEU A 472 -7.36 2.77 6.69
C LEU A 472 -8.70 2.45 7.35
N GLY A 473 -9.35 1.35 6.96
CA GLY A 473 -10.53 0.83 7.65
C GLY A 473 -10.24 0.44 9.10
N MET A 474 -9.07 -0.15 9.37
CA MET A 474 -8.59 -0.45 10.72
C MET A 474 -8.21 0.80 11.51
N MET A 475 -7.88 1.93 10.89
CA MET A 475 -7.56 3.17 11.62
C MET A 475 -8.77 4.09 11.85
N LEU A 476 -9.61 4.24 10.83
CA LEU A 476 -10.60 5.33 10.71
C LEU A 476 -11.99 4.83 10.29
N GLY A 477 -12.13 3.54 9.97
CA GLY A 477 -13.40 2.95 9.55
C GLY A 477 -14.36 2.67 10.71
N SER A 478 -15.56 2.18 10.38
CA SER A 478 -16.56 1.76 11.38
C SER A 478 -16.13 0.58 12.25
N ALA A 479 -15.10 -0.15 11.81
CA ALA A 479 -14.44 -1.24 12.53
C ALA A 479 -13.01 -0.85 12.97
N ALA A 480 -12.75 0.45 13.16
CA ALA A 480 -11.45 0.93 13.58
C ALA A 480 -10.97 0.21 14.87
N LEU A 481 -9.71 -0.22 14.82
CA LEU A 481 -8.96 -0.70 15.96
C LEU A 481 -8.66 0.47 16.91
N GLY A 482 -8.34 0.15 18.15
CA GLY A 482 -7.93 1.15 19.12
C GLY A 482 -6.62 1.82 18.74
N ARG A 483 -6.39 3.04 19.28
CA ARG A 483 -5.07 3.67 19.28
C ARG A 483 -4.21 3.01 20.36
N ASP A 484 -3.70 1.83 20.05
CA ASP A 484 -2.82 1.04 20.91
C ASP A 484 -1.70 0.38 20.10
N SER A 485 -0.61 0.02 20.79
CA SER A 485 0.60 -0.49 20.16
C SER A 485 0.40 -1.81 19.41
N GLN A 486 -0.49 -2.69 19.88
CA GLN A 486 -0.76 -3.98 19.23
C GLN A 486 -1.51 -3.78 17.91
N SER A 487 -2.52 -2.90 17.93
CA SER A 487 -3.26 -2.49 16.74
C SER A 487 -2.34 -1.86 15.69
N PHE A 488 -1.42 -1.00 16.12
CA PHE A 488 -0.44 -0.36 15.25
C PHE A 488 0.62 -1.32 14.71
N ALA A 489 1.11 -2.26 15.53
CA ALA A 489 2.05 -3.29 15.07
C ALA A 489 1.44 -4.17 13.97
N LYS A 490 0.17 -4.56 14.14
CA LYS A 490 -0.58 -5.30 13.12
C LYS A 490 -0.69 -4.51 11.80
N MET A 491 -1.06 -3.23 11.89
CA MET A 491 -1.17 -2.36 10.71
C MET A 491 0.18 -2.07 10.05
N GLY A 492 1.23 -1.91 10.86
CA GLY A 492 2.60 -1.69 10.40
C GLY A 492 3.15 -2.90 9.63
N LYS A 493 2.92 -4.12 10.14
CA LYS A 493 3.22 -5.35 9.41
C LYS A 493 2.50 -5.39 8.07
N LEU A 494 1.19 -5.13 8.08
CA LEU A 494 0.39 -5.14 6.85
C LEU A 494 0.92 -4.16 5.81
N ARG A 495 1.30 -2.95 6.24
CA ARG A 495 1.91 -1.94 5.37
C ARG A 495 3.23 -2.45 4.76
N ARG A 496 4.09 -3.07 5.57
CA ARG A 496 5.40 -3.57 5.09
C ARG A 496 5.26 -4.73 4.10
N GLU A 497 4.19 -5.51 4.19
CA GLU A 497 3.89 -6.59 3.25
C GLU A 497 3.29 -6.10 1.91
N MET A 498 2.94 -4.80 1.79
CA MET A 498 2.41 -4.24 0.54
C MET A 498 3.48 -4.16 -0.55
N SER A 499 3.10 -4.47 -1.78
CA SER A 499 3.97 -4.29 -2.94
C SER A 499 4.17 -2.80 -3.27
N GLU A 500 5.30 -2.47 -3.90
CA GLU A 500 5.54 -1.12 -4.42
C GLU A 500 4.43 -0.69 -5.41
N ASP A 501 3.95 -1.61 -6.24
CA ASP A 501 2.85 -1.35 -7.17
C ASP A 501 1.59 -0.89 -6.43
N ALA A 502 1.19 -1.60 -5.35
CA ALA A 502 0.02 -1.26 -4.55
C ALA A 502 0.16 0.10 -3.84
N LEU A 503 1.38 0.49 -3.47
CA LEU A 503 1.67 1.82 -2.91
C LEU A 503 1.65 2.91 -3.98
N SER A 504 2.13 2.61 -5.20
CA SER A 504 2.18 3.55 -6.31
C SER A 504 0.79 3.89 -6.87
N ASP A 505 -0.13 2.93 -6.83
CA ASP A 505 -1.52 3.09 -7.27
C ASP A 505 -2.31 4.10 -6.40
N MET A 506 -1.79 4.46 -5.22
CA MET A 506 -2.39 5.45 -4.31
C MET A 506 -2.15 6.91 -4.74
N GLY A 507 -1.32 7.14 -5.75
CA GLY A 507 -1.06 8.45 -6.34
C GLY A 507 0.36 8.97 -6.11
N GLU A 508 0.73 9.99 -6.88
CA GLU A 508 2.08 10.56 -6.90
C GLU A 508 2.50 11.17 -5.56
N VAL A 509 1.62 11.96 -4.93
CA VAL A 509 1.89 12.58 -3.62
C VAL A 509 2.02 11.51 -2.54
N PHE A 510 1.17 10.48 -2.59
CA PHE A 510 1.28 9.36 -1.65
C PHE A 510 2.63 8.66 -1.81
N THR A 511 3.02 8.36 -3.05
CA THR A 511 4.28 7.70 -3.38
C THR A 511 5.48 8.49 -2.89
N GLU A 512 5.49 9.80 -3.12
CA GLU A 512 6.53 10.72 -2.66
C GLU A 512 6.64 10.72 -1.13
N LYS A 513 5.52 10.89 -0.42
CA LYS A 513 5.49 10.91 1.05
C LYS A 513 5.88 9.57 1.65
N ASN A 514 5.51 8.47 1.00
CA ASN A 514 5.92 7.13 1.38
C ASN A 514 7.45 6.94 1.24
N ALA A 515 8.05 7.41 0.15
CA ALA A 515 9.49 7.35 -0.06
C ALA A 515 10.27 8.19 0.99
N LEU A 516 9.74 9.38 1.33
CA LEU A 516 10.28 10.21 2.40
C LEU A 516 10.20 9.48 3.74
N MET A 517 9.04 8.89 4.07
CA MET A 517 8.86 8.14 5.31
C MET A 517 9.86 6.98 5.43
N ASN A 518 10.01 6.18 4.37
CA ASN A 518 10.99 5.08 4.35
C ASN A 518 12.44 5.58 4.55
N THR A 519 12.78 6.74 3.98
CA THR A 519 14.07 7.39 4.19
C THR A 519 14.27 7.82 5.65
N ILE A 520 13.24 8.39 6.27
CA ILE A 520 13.29 8.91 7.64
C ILE A 520 13.41 7.77 8.66
N VAL A 521 12.53 6.78 8.56
CA VAL A 521 12.44 5.69 9.54
C VAL A 521 13.49 4.60 9.34
N ARG A 522 14.26 4.69 8.24
CA ARG A 522 15.28 3.72 7.84
C ARG A 522 14.75 2.28 7.84
N SER A 523 13.47 2.11 7.50
CA SER A 523 12.88 0.78 7.35
C SER A 523 13.73 0.00 6.37
N CYS A 524 14.20 -1.17 6.81
CA CYS A 524 14.95 -2.10 5.97
C CYS A 524 14.13 -2.30 4.69
N THR A 525 14.65 -1.83 3.56
CA THR A 525 13.95 -1.88 2.28
C THR A 525 13.75 -3.36 1.91
N ALA A 526 12.49 -3.77 1.74
CA ALA A 526 12.12 -5.11 1.26
C ALA A 526 12.67 -5.38 -0.14
#